data_AF-A0A660TKA0-F1
#
_entry.id   AF-A0A660TKA0-F1
#
_cell.length_a   1.000
_cell.length_b   1.000
_cell.length_c   1.000
_cell.angle_alpha   90.00
_cell.angle_beta   90.00
_cell.angle_gamma   90.00
#
_symmetry.space_group_name_H-M   'P 1'
#
loop_
_entity.id
_entity.type
_entity.pdbx_description
1 polymer ?
#
loop_
_entity_poly.entity_id
_entity_poly.type
_entity_poly.pdbx_seq_one_letter_code
_entity_poly.pdbx_strand_id
1 'polypeptide(L)'
;PKNNVIFHAGDSDIPEASAGQKLSLNLLIEGYIRIPVYFQIQRVDSELKVIEFVYMEQNKSHGKQLISFFPETIEGENFTLIRHQSWYQSDSAVRDSLFYSDYHTQAVDEFHLSVAGSKEYSIKPVTEKYLIRRGLFISLEER
;
A
#
# COMPACT_ATOMS: atom_id res chain seq x y z
N PRO A 1 -26.89 0.53 16.33
CA PRO A 1 -26.07 0.75 15.11
C PRO A 1 -25.14 1.95 15.32
N LYS A 2 -23.84 1.73 15.53
CA LYS A 2 -22.87 2.84 15.59
C LYS A 2 -22.85 3.51 14.20
N ASN A 3 -23.02 4.83 14.18
CA ASN A 3 -23.25 5.66 13.00
C ASN A 3 -22.22 5.39 11.89
N ASN A 4 -22.69 5.07 10.68
CA ASN A 4 -21.84 5.03 9.49
C ASN A 4 -21.51 6.47 9.06
N VAL A 5 -20.36 6.98 9.51
CA VAL A 5 -19.85 8.29 9.12
C VAL A 5 -18.90 8.10 7.94
N ILE A 6 -19.06 8.90 6.88
CA ILE A 6 -18.18 8.93 5.71
C ILE A 6 -17.26 10.13 5.88
N PHE A 7 -15.95 9.91 5.69
CA PHE A 7 -14.93 10.94 5.71
C PHE A 7 -14.34 11.09 4.31
N HIS A 8 -14.00 12.32 3.94
CA HIS A 8 -13.42 12.68 2.66
C HIS A 8 -11.97 13.18 2.83
N ALA A 9 -11.22 13.14 1.74
CA ALA A 9 -9.88 13.73 1.71
C ALA A 9 -9.97 15.23 2.02
N GLY A 10 -9.18 15.69 2.99
CA GLY A 10 -9.16 17.08 3.45
C GLY A 10 -10.09 17.39 4.63
N ASP A 11 -10.87 16.42 5.12
CA ASP A 11 -11.61 16.59 6.36
C ASP A 11 -10.64 16.79 7.54
N SER A 12 -11.00 17.70 8.44
CA SER A 12 -10.12 18.12 9.55
C SER A 12 -10.10 17.16 10.74
N ASP A 13 -11.07 16.25 10.83
CA ASP A 13 -11.24 15.32 11.95
C ASP A 13 -11.57 13.92 11.40
N ILE A 14 -10.51 13.23 10.97
CA ILE A 14 -10.58 11.86 10.46
C ILE A 14 -10.15 10.93 11.60
N PRO A 15 -10.94 9.87 11.91
CA PRO A 15 -10.59 8.95 12.98
C PRO A 15 -9.30 8.20 12.67
N GLU A 16 -8.57 7.82 13.73
CA GLU A 16 -7.38 6.97 13.60
C GLU A 16 -7.67 5.67 12.85
N ALA A 17 -6.65 5.20 12.12
CA ALA A 17 -6.74 3.94 11.39
C ALA A 17 -6.99 2.77 12.34
N SER A 18 -8.07 2.02 12.10
CA SER A 18 -8.50 0.92 12.97
C SER A 18 -9.19 -0.19 12.17
N ALA A 19 -9.12 -1.42 12.69
CA ALA A 19 -9.76 -2.56 12.07
C ALA A 19 -11.28 -2.36 11.91
N GLY A 20 -11.82 -2.78 10.77
CA GLY A 20 -13.23 -2.63 10.40
C GLY A 20 -13.56 -1.37 9.60
N GLN A 21 -12.66 -0.38 9.56
CA GLN A 21 -12.82 0.77 8.66
C GLN A 21 -12.75 0.34 7.19
N LYS A 22 -13.56 1.00 6.35
CA LYS A 22 -13.62 0.75 4.92
C LYS A 22 -13.09 1.96 4.16
N LEU A 23 -12.19 1.72 3.22
CA LEU A 23 -11.64 2.73 2.35
C LEU A 23 -12.18 2.55 0.94
N SER A 24 -12.55 3.65 0.31
CA SER A 24 -12.83 3.71 -1.12
C SER A 24 -11.80 4.62 -1.76
N LEU A 25 -11.00 4.06 -2.66
CA LEU A 25 -9.99 4.78 -3.41
C LEU A 25 -10.40 4.79 -4.88
N ASN A 26 -10.39 5.96 -5.49
CA ASN A 26 -10.53 6.09 -6.94
C ASN A 26 -9.14 6.27 -7.53
N LEU A 27 -8.52 5.16 -7.94
CA LEU A 27 -7.22 5.20 -8.59
C LEU A 27 -7.37 5.81 -9.98
N LEU A 28 -6.47 6.72 -10.30
CA LEU A 28 -6.46 7.44 -11.56
C LEU A 28 -5.20 7.06 -12.32
N ILE A 29 -5.36 6.14 -13.27
CA ILE A 29 -4.29 5.55 -14.05
C ILE A 29 -4.15 6.33 -15.36
N GLU A 30 -2.93 6.76 -15.68
CA GLU A 30 -2.58 7.55 -16.88
C GLU A 30 -3.38 8.85 -17.06
N GLY A 31 -4.07 9.35 -16.02
CA GLY A 31 -4.83 10.60 -16.10
C GLY A 31 -6.30 10.46 -16.54
N TYR A 32 -6.75 9.29 -17.00
CA TYR A 32 -8.11 9.11 -17.53
C TYR A 32 -8.79 7.79 -17.14
N ILE A 33 -8.04 6.74 -16.79
CA ILE A 33 -8.65 5.47 -16.38
C ILE A 33 -8.94 5.53 -14.89
N ARG A 34 -10.23 5.49 -14.53
CA ARG A 34 -10.67 5.43 -13.13
C ARG A 34 -10.94 4.00 -12.72
N ILE A 35 -10.18 3.51 -11.74
CA ILE A 35 -10.42 2.20 -11.14
C ILE A 35 -10.85 2.42 -9.68
N PRO A 36 -12.13 2.21 -9.35
CA PRO A 36 -12.57 2.19 -7.97
C PRO A 36 -12.03 0.93 -7.29
N VAL A 37 -11.40 1.11 -6.14
CA VAL A 37 -10.91 0.01 -5.30
C VAL A 37 -11.41 0.21 -3.88
N TYR A 38 -11.97 -0.85 -3.32
CA TYR A 38 -12.56 -0.85 -1.99
C TYR A 38 -11.81 -1.79 -1.07
N PHE A 39 -11.33 -1.27 0.05
CA PHE A 39 -10.60 -2.03 1.04
C PHE A 39 -11.32 -2.01 2.38
N GLN A 40 -11.16 -3.06 3.16
CA GLN A 40 -11.43 -3.02 4.59
C GLN A 40 -10.12 -3.22 5.33
N ILE A 41 -9.86 -2.37 6.33
CA ILE A 41 -8.74 -2.58 7.26
C ILE A 41 -9.09 -3.81 8.10
N GLN A 42 -8.31 -4.88 7.94
CA GLN A 42 -8.50 -6.12 8.67
C GLN A 42 -7.74 -6.09 10.00
N ARG A 43 -6.55 -5.47 10.00
CA ARG A 43 -5.68 -5.40 11.18
C ARG A 43 -4.84 -4.13 11.14
N VAL A 44 -4.72 -3.47 12.29
CA VAL A 44 -3.67 -2.48 12.57
C VAL A 44 -2.97 -2.98 13.82
N ASP A 45 -1.67 -3.24 13.72
CA ASP A 45 -0.88 -3.78 14.82
C ASP A 45 0.35 -2.90 15.05
N SER A 46 0.30 -2.16 16.16
CA SER A 46 1.35 -1.21 16.52
C SER A 46 2.61 -1.88 17.08
N GLU A 47 2.53 -3.13 17.55
CA GLU A 47 3.67 -3.87 18.07
C GLU A 47 4.45 -4.48 16.91
N LEU A 48 3.73 -5.18 16.01
CA LEU A 48 4.31 -5.78 14.81
C LEU A 48 4.60 -4.77 13.70
N LYS A 49 4.15 -3.52 13.84
CA LYS A 49 4.28 -2.45 12.85
C LYS A 49 3.72 -2.87 11.49
N VAL A 50 2.47 -3.35 11.49
CA VAL A 50 1.78 -3.78 10.26
C VAL A 50 0.39 -3.21 10.14
N ILE A 51 -0.03 -3.01 8.88
CA ILE A 51 -1.41 -2.71 8.49
C ILE A 51 -1.83 -3.73 7.45
N GLU A 52 -2.93 -4.45 7.68
CA GLU A 52 -3.48 -5.43 6.76
C GLU A 52 -4.83 -4.96 6.21
N PHE A 53 -4.99 -5.10 4.90
CA PHE A 53 -6.20 -4.78 4.16
C PHE A 53 -6.73 -6.03 3.46
N VAL A 54 -8.05 -6.13 3.34
CA VAL A 54 -8.71 -7.11 2.47
C VAL A 54 -9.50 -6.40 1.39
N TYR A 55 -9.45 -6.93 0.17
CA TYR A 55 -10.24 -6.45 -0.95
C TYR A 55 -11.71 -6.81 -0.71
N MET A 56 -12.62 -5.85 -0.89
CA MET A 56 -14.05 -6.11 -0.78
C MET A 56 -14.59 -6.85 -2.00
N GLU A 57 -15.74 -7.52 -1.85
CA GLU A 57 -16.37 -8.37 -2.88
C GLU A 57 -16.68 -7.65 -4.19
N GLN A 58 -16.92 -6.34 -4.14
CA GLN A 58 -17.21 -5.52 -5.32
C GLN A 58 -15.97 -5.18 -6.16
N ASN A 59 -14.77 -5.57 -5.71
CA ASN A 59 -13.54 -5.36 -6.48
C ASN A 59 -13.42 -6.37 -7.62
N LYS A 60 -12.80 -5.95 -8.73
CA LYS A 60 -12.49 -6.85 -9.84
C LYS A 60 -11.49 -7.95 -9.48
N SER A 61 -10.71 -7.76 -8.42
CA SER A 61 -9.74 -8.72 -7.89
C SER A 61 -10.03 -8.92 -6.40
N HIS A 62 -9.92 -10.17 -5.93
CA HIS A 62 -10.04 -10.51 -4.52
C HIS A 62 -8.66 -10.80 -3.95
N GLY A 63 -8.46 -10.53 -2.66
CA GLY A 63 -7.14 -10.67 -2.08
C GLY A 63 -6.96 -9.94 -0.76
N LYS A 64 -5.69 -9.76 -0.39
CA LYS A 64 -5.26 -8.97 0.75
C LYS A 64 -3.99 -8.20 0.45
N GLN A 65 -3.78 -7.11 1.17
CA GLN A 65 -2.53 -6.36 1.17
C GLN A 65 -1.99 -6.27 2.59
N LEU A 66 -0.67 -6.30 2.73
CA LEU A 66 0.02 -6.11 4.00
C LEU A 66 1.09 -5.05 3.80
N ILE A 67 1.03 -4.00 4.61
CA ILE A 67 2.09 -3.01 4.72
C ILE A 67 2.81 -3.26 6.04
N SER A 68 4.12 -3.46 5.96
CA SER A 68 5.00 -3.68 7.10
C SER A 68 6.08 -2.59 7.15
N PHE A 69 6.41 -2.13 8.35
CA PHE A 69 7.39 -1.07 8.56
C PHE A 69 8.58 -1.60 9.37
N PHE A 70 9.79 -1.43 8.84
CA PHE A 70 11.02 -1.88 9.48
C PHE A 70 11.97 -0.68 9.67
N PRO A 71 12.56 -0.49 10.86
CA PRO A 71 13.65 0.46 11.01
C PRO A 71 14.86 -0.04 10.23
N GLU A 72 15.50 0.84 9.48
CA GLU A 72 16.72 0.52 8.72
C GLU A 72 17.77 1.61 8.85
N THR A 73 19.03 1.25 8.66
CA THR A 73 20.14 2.21 8.64
C THR A 73 20.97 1.99 7.40
N ILE A 74 21.05 3.01 6.55
CA ILE A 74 21.76 2.97 5.26
C ILE A 74 22.79 4.09 5.28
N GLU A 75 24.06 3.74 5.06
CA GLU A 75 25.16 4.72 5.03
C GLU A 75 25.20 5.64 6.27
N GLY A 76 24.76 5.15 7.43
CA GLY A 76 24.74 5.90 8.69
C GLY A 76 23.51 6.80 8.90
N GLU A 77 22.61 6.89 7.93
CA GLU A 77 21.32 7.56 8.09
C GLU A 77 20.21 6.56 8.46
N ASN A 78 19.28 6.97 9.32
CA ASN A 78 18.12 6.15 9.70
C ASN A 78 16.96 6.32 8.71
N PHE A 79 16.36 5.19 8.34
CA PHE A 79 15.25 5.08 7.42
C PHE A 79 14.15 4.19 8.00
N THR A 80 12.99 4.20 7.36
CA THR A 80 11.99 3.17 7.54
C THR A 80 11.77 2.50 6.20
N LEU A 81 12.09 1.21 6.13
CA LEU A 81 11.74 0.37 5.00
C LEU A 81 10.24 0.07 5.08
N ILE A 82 9.53 0.46 4.02
CA ILE A 82 8.12 0.11 3.85
C ILE A 82 8.06 -1.07 2.89
N ARG A 83 7.61 -2.23 3.39
CA ARG A 83 7.32 -3.39 2.56
C ARG A 83 5.83 -3.48 2.33
N HIS A 84 5.41 -3.42 1.07
CA HIS A 84 4.01 -3.59 0.68
C HIS A 84 3.86 -4.89 -0.11
N GLN A 85 3.22 -5.89 0.50
CA GLN A 85 2.92 -7.17 -0.12
C GLN A 85 1.44 -7.22 -0.52
N SER A 86 1.16 -7.72 -1.72
CA SER A 86 -0.20 -7.90 -2.21
C SER A 86 -0.38 -9.33 -2.70
N TRP A 87 -1.43 -9.98 -2.23
CA TRP A 87 -1.88 -11.28 -2.72
C TRP A 87 -3.23 -11.06 -3.35
N TYR A 88 -3.34 -11.24 -4.65
CA TYR A 88 -4.58 -11.05 -5.39
C TYR A 88 -4.82 -12.21 -6.35
N GLN A 89 -6.10 -12.47 -6.62
CA GLN A 89 -6.56 -13.39 -7.65
C GLN A 89 -7.69 -12.72 -8.41
N SER A 90 -7.72 -12.88 -9.73
CA SER A 90 -8.84 -12.46 -10.55
C SER A 90 -9.39 -13.57 -11.45
N ASP A 91 -10.52 -13.28 -12.09
CA ASP A 91 -11.19 -14.20 -13.03
C ASP A 91 -10.40 -14.42 -14.33
N SER A 92 -9.24 -13.77 -14.51
CA SER A 92 -8.42 -13.88 -15.71
C SER A 92 -6.96 -14.11 -15.39
N ALA A 93 -6.48 -15.34 -15.64
CA ALA A 93 -5.08 -15.72 -15.48
C ALA A 93 -4.11 -14.84 -16.33
N VAL A 94 -4.57 -14.34 -17.48
CA VAL A 94 -3.81 -13.42 -18.34
C VAL A 94 -3.65 -12.04 -17.71
N ARG A 95 -4.69 -11.56 -17.01
CA ARG A 95 -4.65 -10.30 -16.27
C ARG A 95 -3.70 -10.41 -15.07
N ASP A 96 -3.73 -11.54 -14.39
CA ASP A 96 -2.91 -11.81 -13.21
C ASP A 96 -1.41 -11.96 -13.56
N SER A 97 -1.07 -12.55 -14.71
CA SER A 97 0.32 -12.88 -15.05
C SER A 97 1.08 -11.89 -15.94
N LEU A 98 0.42 -11.10 -16.81
CA LEU A 98 1.13 -10.28 -17.82
C LEU A 98 1.03 -8.76 -17.64
N PHE A 99 -0.04 -8.26 -16.99
CA PHE A 99 -0.28 -6.82 -16.89
C PHE A 99 -0.30 -6.31 -15.46
N TYR A 100 -0.70 -7.12 -14.49
CA TYR A 100 -0.86 -6.64 -13.11
C TYR A 100 0.46 -6.52 -12.36
N SER A 101 1.43 -7.44 -12.47
CA SER A 101 2.58 -7.44 -11.54
C SER A 101 3.43 -6.16 -11.62
N ASP A 102 3.87 -5.79 -12.83
CA ASP A 102 4.75 -4.64 -13.01
C ASP A 102 4.01 -3.31 -12.85
N TYR A 103 2.80 -3.22 -13.40
CA TYR A 103 1.97 -2.02 -13.28
C TYR A 103 1.51 -1.77 -11.83
N HIS A 104 1.08 -2.82 -11.14
CA HIS A 104 0.68 -2.74 -9.73
C HIS A 104 1.86 -2.34 -8.86
N THR A 105 3.06 -2.89 -9.11
CA THR A 105 4.28 -2.50 -8.39
C THR A 105 4.58 -1.01 -8.62
N GLN A 106 4.50 -0.53 -9.86
CA GLN A 106 4.71 0.89 -10.17
C GLN A 106 3.68 1.80 -9.49
N ALA A 107 2.39 1.44 -9.55
CA ALA A 107 1.32 2.22 -8.91
C ALA A 107 1.49 2.27 -7.38
N VAL A 108 1.92 1.16 -6.77
CA VAL A 108 2.23 1.10 -5.34
C VAL A 108 3.46 1.94 -4.99
N ASP A 109 4.52 1.89 -5.79
CA ASP A 109 5.72 2.73 -5.61
C ASP A 109 5.36 4.22 -5.71
N GLU A 110 4.60 4.62 -6.73
CA GLU A 110 4.14 6.00 -6.91
C GLU A 110 3.25 6.47 -5.76
N PHE A 111 2.36 5.62 -5.26
CA PHE A 111 1.56 5.92 -4.08
C PHE A 111 2.45 6.23 -2.87
N HIS A 112 3.40 5.36 -2.56
CA HIS A 112 4.29 5.56 -1.41
C HIS A 112 5.19 6.79 -1.58
N LEU A 113 5.68 7.07 -2.79
CA LEU A 113 6.44 8.28 -3.09
C LEU A 113 5.59 9.55 -2.94
N SER A 114 4.33 9.51 -3.37
CA SER A 114 3.40 10.63 -3.20
C SER A 114 3.10 10.90 -1.72
N VAL A 115 2.91 9.85 -0.92
CA VAL A 115 2.70 9.97 0.53
C VAL A 115 3.97 10.53 1.20
N ALA A 116 5.15 10.02 0.84
CA ALA A 116 6.45 10.49 1.32
C ALA A 116 6.75 11.96 1.01
N GLY A 117 6.37 12.40 -0.21
CA GLY A 117 6.56 13.76 -0.67
C GLY A 117 5.59 14.77 -0.04
N SER A 118 4.57 14.30 0.68
CA SER A 118 3.69 15.18 1.45
C SER A 118 4.46 15.75 2.66
N LYS A 119 4.31 17.04 2.92
CA LYS A 119 5.08 17.81 3.94
C LYS A 119 4.84 17.35 5.39
N GLU A 120 4.01 16.34 5.60
CA GLU A 120 3.56 15.87 6.91
C GLU A 120 4.30 14.64 7.43
N TYR A 121 5.13 13.99 6.59
CA TYR A 121 5.92 12.83 7.02
C TYR A 121 7.40 13.18 7.23
N SER A 122 7.92 12.88 8.42
CA SER A 122 9.35 12.97 8.75
C SER A 122 10.15 11.73 8.33
N ILE A 123 9.51 10.79 7.62
CA ILE A 123 10.07 9.49 7.24
C ILE A 123 10.55 9.57 5.80
N LYS A 124 11.78 9.10 5.53
CA LYS A 124 12.28 8.83 4.18
C LYS A 124 11.99 7.36 3.85
N PRO A 125 10.87 7.01 3.19
CA PRO A 125 10.63 5.64 2.80
C PRO A 125 11.61 5.24 1.70
N VAL A 126 12.17 4.04 1.85
CA VAL A 126 12.95 3.39 0.81
C VAL A 126 12.17 2.16 0.35
N THR A 127 12.05 1.98 -0.96
CA THR A 127 11.43 0.77 -1.53
C THR A 127 12.47 -0.31 -1.75
N GLU A 128 12.10 -1.59 -1.74
CA GLU A 128 13.04 -2.68 -2.05
C GLU A 128 13.71 -2.48 -3.41
N LYS A 129 12.97 -1.97 -4.40
CA LYS A 129 13.49 -1.62 -5.72
C LYS A 129 14.55 -0.51 -5.68
N TYR A 130 14.36 0.51 -4.84
CA TYR A 130 15.37 1.55 -4.62
C TYR A 130 16.66 0.94 -4.05
N LEU A 131 16.54 0.05 -3.08
CA LEU A 131 17.69 -0.58 -2.44
C LEU A 131 18.42 -1.53 -3.40
N ILE A 132 17.70 -2.34 -4.18
CA ILE A 132 18.28 -3.21 -5.21
C ILE A 132 19.04 -2.39 -6.25
N ARG A 133 18.46 -1.31 -6.77
CA ARG A 133 19.13 -0.42 -7.75
C ARG A 133 20.42 0.21 -7.22
N ARG A 134 20.51 0.42 -5.91
CA ARG A 134 21.71 0.95 -5.25
C ARG A 134 22.71 -0.13 -4.85
N GLY A 135 22.40 -1.42 -5.07
CA GLY A 135 23.21 -2.54 -4.59
C GLY A 135 23.21 -2.69 -3.07
N LEU A 136 22.21 -2.13 -2.39
CA LEU A 136 22.10 -2.06 -0.93
C LEU A 136 21.18 -3.14 -0.34
N PHE A 137 20.58 -3.98 -1.19
CA PHE A 137 19.68 -5.06 -0.78
C PHE A 137 19.69 -6.17 -1.82
N ILE A 138 19.71 -7.43 -1.36
CA ILE A 138 19.55 -8.63 -2.18
C ILE A 138 18.15 -9.17 -1.88
N SER A 139 17.36 -9.44 -2.93
CA SER A 139 16.00 -9.95 -2.80
C SER A 139 15.96 -11.23 -1.96
N LEU A 140 14.96 -11.35 -1.08
CA LEU A 140 14.72 -12.59 -0.33
C LEU A 140 14.34 -13.78 -1.23
N GLU A 141 13.93 -13.54 -2.47
CA GLU A 141 13.64 -14.59 -3.46
C GLU A 141 14.91 -15.22 -4.07
N GLU A 142 16.09 -14.67 -3.80
CA GLU A 142 17.40 -15.21 -4.24
C GLU A 142 18.16 -15.98 -3.15
N ARG A 143 17.47 -16.43 -2.08
CA ARG A 143 18.02 -17.33 -1.06
C ARG A 143 17.47 -18.75 -1.13
#